data_AF-D7G3A2-F1
#
_entry.id   AF-D7G3A2-F1
#
_cell.length_a   1.000
_cell.length_b   1.000
_cell.length_c   1.000
_cell.angle_alpha   90.00
_cell.angle_beta   90.00
_cell.angle_gamma   90.00
#
_symmetry.space_group_name_H-M   'P 1'
#
loop_
_entity.id
_entity.type
_entity.pdbx_description
1 polymer ?
#
loop_
_entity_poly.entity_id
_entity_poly.type
_entity_poly.pdbx_seq_one_letter_code
_entity_poly.pdbx_strand_id
1 'polypeptide(L)'
;MVYSWTVRPVTEVEEQDETPAEYGGPSVDVVFERAPKYQVVLEERASGTGGGDTGEEAPLIRSSDVEVFSKYVRREIRSLFDDERDQMFDAMKVLWDVDIDEGKVLYGPDYLDVWTIDQFHQIGASDLECDHLHDGIGFGITHSMVTMMFENSLQLVNPMLSLPYWDFTIEGAVIDREFGGDYTRLTEASPLWTADWFGGVDKKDYQVKDGRWGSVPVPIVDEDERNFLGADVYGRMRSPWNVNSRPYLTRGLGEMCGLDSTEFYSWPGCSSHYDLQDKFNSYYGYTWWSQYGPHGPVHVWVGGNVDCKKNLDKVMAIVGEEYRLSMSGYLFVKRKDMFRDAVFKCRGFADFSVSEEDIMTSGQCGCLDYDLHEGDDYKKVWTAFTSFYTFDQEFTEEEMRILAMQWCNGEVGMGESSQSSSPLDPTFWSMHPTMERLLVFKLLAGTFTDYSWPDEVGTWVGMDGVEYDVIISTRSDTCNGHRGSDIFPYDIMTDVITPQFTFYGKKAPNTMKNRMLIKLFDPSENALPFIYDNFEWSHCSEMGYDFSDFFDTSTMKSGPKGTAASDEEKSESTRVEGFGLFKQGDIHLQPGFDPPVAVKKILVEREERAKQQQQQQEETKHV
;
A
#
# COMPACT_ATOMS: atom_id res chain seq x y z
N MET A 1 53.52 13.28 13.49
CA MET A 1 52.55 13.17 12.40
C MET A 1 51.64 14.38 12.45
N VAL A 2 51.24 14.89 11.29
CA VAL A 2 50.21 15.92 11.14
C VAL A 2 49.10 15.31 10.30
N TYR A 3 47.86 15.45 10.73
CA TYR A 3 46.69 15.00 10.00
C TYR A 3 45.95 16.22 9.48
N SER A 4 45.59 16.20 8.19
CA SER A 4 44.76 17.21 7.55
C SER A 4 43.54 16.55 6.92
N TRP A 5 42.39 17.20 7.07
CA TRP A 5 41.14 16.76 6.50
C TRP A 5 40.65 17.82 5.53
N THR A 6 40.19 17.39 4.35
CA THR A 6 39.55 18.24 3.36
C THR A 6 38.13 17.73 3.14
N VAL A 7 37.14 18.58 3.37
CA VAL A 7 35.72 18.27 3.12
C VAL A 7 35.23 19.16 1.99
N ARG A 8 34.75 18.54 0.92
CA ARG A 8 34.25 19.23 -0.27
C ARG A 8 32.84 18.75 -0.61
N PRO A 9 31.84 19.64 -0.72
CA PRO A 9 30.55 19.31 -1.30
C PRO A 9 30.72 18.83 -2.75
N VAL A 10 30.06 17.74 -3.12
CA VAL A 10 30.09 17.25 -4.51
C VAL A 10 28.93 17.89 -5.25
N THR A 11 29.19 19.00 -5.93
CA THR A 11 28.21 19.67 -6.79
C THR A 11 28.37 19.22 -8.25
N GLU A 12 27.31 18.70 -8.86
CA GLU A 12 27.32 18.35 -10.30
C GLU A 12 27.20 19.57 -11.23
N VAL A 13 27.06 20.78 -10.68
CA VAL A 13 26.95 22.02 -11.44
C VAL A 13 28.29 22.78 -11.34
N GLU A 14 28.94 23.04 -12.48
CA GLU A 14 30.23 23.71 -12.64
C GLU A 14 30.29 25.18 -12.11
N GLU A 15 29.24 25.72 -11.48
CA GLU A 15 29.13 27.17 -11.25
C GLU A 15 29.20 27.67 -9.80
N GLN A 16 29.51 26.82 -8.82
CA GLN A 16 29.92 27.31 -7.49
C GLN A 16 31.19 26.58 -7.01
N ASP A 17 32.34 27.23 -7.18
CA ASP A 17 33.61 26.90 -6.53
C ASP A 17 33.46 27.12 -5.01
N GLU A 18 32.73 26.23 -4.33
CA GLU A 18 32.75 26.21 -2.88
C GLU A 18 34.13 25.78 -2.40
N THR A 19 34.77 26.67 -1.64
CA THR A 19 36.12 26.44 -1.14
C THR A 19 36.07 25.25 -0.18
N PRO A 20 36.92 24.21 -0.36
CA PRO A 20 36.93 23.06 0.54
C PRO A 20 37.17 23.51 1.98
N ALA A 21 36.41 22.94 2.92
CA ALA A 21 36.66 23.16 4.32
C ALA A 21 37.86 22.30 4.76
N GLU A 22 38.87 22.95 5.34
CA GLU A 22 40.09 22.28 5.82
C GLU A 22 40.12 22.23 7.34
N TYR A 23 40.52 21.08 7.86
CA TYR A 23 40.62 20.84 9.30
C TYR A 23 41.93 20.12 9.63
N GLY A 24 42.39 20.24 10.87
CA GLY A 24 43.64 19.62 11.34
C GLY A 24 43.46 18.84 12.63
N GLY A 25 44.14 17.71 12.75
CA GLY A 25 44.11 16.87 13.94
C GLY A 25 43.74 15.41 13.66
N PRO A 26 43.94 14.49 14.62
CA PRO A 26 43.69 13.07 14.43
C PRO A 26 42.21 12.71 14.25
N SER A 27 41.29 13.64 14.57
CA SER A 27 39.84 13.53 14.40
C SER A 27 39.24 14.92 14.22
N VAL A 28 38.13 15.01 13.48
CA VAL A 28 37.38 16.26 13.24
C VAL A 28 35.89 15.98 13.29
N ASP A 29 35.13 16.90 13.86
CA ASP A 29 33.67 16.88 13.86
C ASP A 29 33.18 17.88 12.81
N VAL A 30 32.37 17.42 11.87
CA VAL A 30 31.87 18.23 10.75
C VAL A 30 30.35 18.10 10.69
N VAL A 31 29.67 19.24 10.66
CA VAL A 31 28.22 19.31 10.44
C VAL A 31 27.98 19.66 8.98
N PHE A 32 27.24 18.81 8.28
CA PHE A 32 26.86 19.03 6.89
C PHE A 32 25.58 19.86 6.83
N GLU A 33 25.69 21.13 6.42
CA GLU A 33 24.55 22.05 6.45
C GLU A 33 23.70 22.00 5.18
N ARG A 34 24.26 21.53 4.05
CA ARG A 34 23.64 21.56 2.70
C ARG A 34 24.18 20.41 1.83
N ALA A 35 23.62 20.16 0.66
CA ALA A 35 24.06 19.14 -0.31
C ALA A 35 24.04 17.66 0.18
N PRO A 36 23.51 16.73 -0.62
CA PRO A 36 23.35 15.33 -0.21
C PRO A 36 24.65 14.52 -0.27
N LYS A 37 25.77 15.07 -0.78
CA LYS A 37 27.02 14.35 -1.06
C LYS A 37 28.27 15.19 -0.79
N TYR A 38 29.26 14.59 -0.14
CA TYR A 38 30.55 15.18 0.23
C TYR A 38 31.70 14.23 -0.09
N GLN A 39 32.80 14.79 -0.60
CA GLN A 39 34.09 14.13 -0.64
C GLN A 39 34.88 14.52 0.61
N VAL A 40 35.26 13.52 1.40
CA VAL A 40 36.11 13.70 2.58
C VAL A 40 37.46 13.06 2.31
N VAL A 41 38.54 13.83 2.41
CA VAL A 41 39.92 13.38 2.23
C VAL A 41 40.66 13.54 3.54
N LEU A 42 41.27 12.46 4.03
CA LEU A 42 42.18 12.43 5.17
C LEU A 42 43.60 12.22 4.67
N GLU A 43 44.49 13.16 4.96
CA GLU A 43 45.91 13.05 4.69
C GLU A 43 46.71 12.95 5.99
N GLU A 44 47.59 11.95 6.06
CA GLU A 44 48.63 11.86 7.09
C GLU A 44 49.96 12.34 6.51
N ARG A 45 50.54 13.36 7.12
CA ARG A 45 51.80 13.99 6.70
C ARG A 45 52.86 13.85 7.80
N ALA A 46 54.12 13.77 7.39
CA ALA A 46 55.24 13.68 8.32
C ALA A 46 55.31 14.95 9.19
N SER A 47 55.52 14.82 10.50
CA SER A 47 55.80 16.01 11.32
C SER A 47 57.19 16.54 10.95
N GLY A 48 57.25 17.72 10.32
CA GLY A 48 58.51 18.35 9.95
C GLY A 48 59.39 18.56 11.18
N THR A 49 60.55 17.91 11.22
CA THR A 49 61.64 18.25 12.14
C THR A 49 62.67 19.08 11.37
N GLY A 50 62.40 20.35 11.12
CA GLY A 50 63.36 21.18 10.41
C GLY A 50 62.90 22.61 10.25
N GLY A 51 63.49 23.52 11.05
CA GLY A 51 63.38 24.95 10.80
C GLY A 51 64.00 25.29 9.45
N GLY A 52 63.22 25.96 8.62
CA GLY A 52 63.65 26.46 7.32
C GLY A 52 62.47 27.15 6.65
N ASP A 53 62.63 28.44 6.40
CA ASP A 53 61.67 29.40 5.85
C ASP A 53 61.38 29.15 4.35
N THR A 54 61.25 27.88 3.96
CA THR A 54 60.86 27.44 2.63
C THR A 54 59.52 26.75 2.82
N GLY A 55 58.43 27.33 2.31
CA GLY A 55 57.07 26.82 2.40
C GLY A 55 56.82 25.48 1.67
N GLU A 56 57.75 24.52 1.79
CA GLU A 56 57.56 23.14 1.38
C GLU A 56 56.59 22.46 2.35
N GLU A 57 55.46 22.02 1.83
CA GLU A 57 54.51 21.22 2.59
C GLU A 57 55.17 19.95 3.13
N ALA A 58 54.77 19.56 4.35
CA ALA A 58 55.20 18.32 4.94
C ALA A 58 54.91 17.11 4.01
N PRO A 59 55.86 16.16 3.85
CA PRO A 59 55.69 15.00 2.98
C PRO A 59 54.43 14.21 3.33
N LEU A 60 53.58 13.96 2.32
CA LEU A 60 52.44 13.05 2.40
C LEU A 60 52.94 11.62 2.65
N ILE A 61 52.45 11.00 3.72
CA ILE A 61 52.74 9.60 4.08
C ILE A 61 51.68 8.68 3.50
N ARG A 62 50.41 9.03 3.71
CA ARG A 62 49.25 8.31 3.16
C ARG A 62 48.05 9.26 3.06
N SER A 63 47.13 8.92 2.18
CA SER A 63 45.84 9.58 2.03
C SER A 63 44.74 8.51 1.98
N SER A 64 43.56 8.87 2.45
CA SER A 64 42.33 8.10 2.28
C SER A 64 41.23 9.07 1.90
N ASP A 65 40.37 8.66 0.99
CA ASP A 65 39.24 9.45 0.57
C ASP A 65 37.95 8.61 0.69
N VAL A 66 36.84 9.27 1.04
CA VAL A 66 35.54 8.62 1.21
C VAL A 66 34.43 9.58 0.78
N GLU A 67 33.39 9.02 0.17
CA GLU A 67 32.15 9.73 -0.12
C GLU A 67 31.20 9.61 1.07
N VAL A 68 30.69 10.74 1.55
CA VAL A 68 29.74 10.81 2.66
C VAL A 68 28.45 11.44 2.16
N PHE A 69 27.31 10.87 2.54
CA PHE A 69 26.00 11.34 2.15
C PHE A 69 25.24 11.92 3.35
N SER A 70 24.57 13.05 3.13
CA SER A 70 23.67 13.66 4.12
C SER A 70 22.23 13.43 3.68
N LYS A 71 21.48 12.68 4.48
CA LYS A 71 20.11 12.24 4.16
C LYS A 71 19.20 12.35 5.36
N TYR A 72 17.91 12.49 5.09
CA TYR A 72 16.88 12.30 6.10
C TYR A 72 16.84 10.84 6.57
N VAL A 73 16.35 10.63 7.79
CA VAL A 73 16.26 9.28 8.37
C VAL A 73 14.82 9.01 8.78
N ARG A 74 14.16 8.12 8.04
CA ARG A 74 12.84 7.60 8.41
C ARG A 74 13.00 6.58 9.53
N ARG A 75 12.30 6.81 10.64
CA ARG A 75 12.36 6.02 11.87
C ARG A 75 11.00 5.41 12.17
N GLU A 76 10.99 4.35 12.98
CA GLU A 76 9.74 3.78 13.48
C GLU A 76 9.02 4.83 14.34
N ILE A 77 7.71 5.03 14.12
CA ILE A 77 6.95 6.14 14.71
C ILE A 77 6.97 6.17 16.25
N ARG A 78 7.10 5.01 16.92
CA ARG A 78 7.21 4.89 18.39
C ARG A 78 8.61 5.11 18.92
N SER A 79 9.62 5.12 18.04
CA SER A 79 10.99 5.43 18.42
C SER A 79 11.28 6.93 18.48
N LEU A 80 10.40 7.77 17.89
CA LEU A 80 10.50 9.22 17.97
C LEU A 80 10.37 9.69 19.41
N PHE A 81 11.18 10.69 19.80
CA PHE A 81 10.96 11.36 21.08
C PHE A 81 9.61 12.10 21.08
N ASP A 82 9.04 12.32 22.26
CA ASP A 82 7.71 12.94 22.37
C ASP A 82 7.64 14.31 21.68
N ASP A 83 8.68 15.13 21.80
CA ASP A 83 8.79 16.44 21.16
C ASP A 83 9.04 16.38 19.65
N GLU A 84 9.79 15.37 19.17
CA GLU A 84 9.93 15.08 17.73
C GLU A 84 8.59 14.65 17.13
N ARG A 85 7.86 13.76 17.82
CA ARG A 85 6.55 13.27 17.41
C ARG A 85 5.51 14.38 17.39
N ASP A 86 5.50 15.24 18.40
CA ASP A 86 4.61 16.40 18.42
C ASP A 86 4.90 17.37 17.27
N GLN A 87 6.18 17.68 17.00
CA GLN A 87 6.55 18.50 15.84
C GLN A 87 6.15 17.85 14.52
N MET A 88 6.32 16.54 14.39
CA MET A 88 5.87 15.76 13.24
C MET A 88 4.35 15.89 13.05
N PHE A 89 3.57 15.60 14.08
CA PHE A 89 2.11 15.63 13.98
C PHE A 89 1.54 17.04 13.82
N ASP A 90 2.17 18.06 14.41
CA ASP A 90 1.79 19.45 14.20
C ASP A 90 2.02 19.86 12.74
N ALA A 91 3.19 19.52 12.17
CA ALA A 91 3.49 19.80 10.76
C ALA A 91 2.59 18.99 9.82
N MET A 92 2.32 17.72 10.12
CA MET A 92 1.31 16.95 9.38
C MET A 92 -0.03 17.67 9.44
N LYS A 93 -0.49 18.11 10.62
CA LYS A 93 -1.80 18.74 10.78
C LYS A 93 -1.95 20.04 9.98
N VAL A 94 -0.86 20.78 9.75
CA VAL A 94 -0.85 21.94 8.83
C VAL A 94 -1.34 21.54 7.44
N LEU A 95 -0.97 20.37 6.91
CA LEU A 95 -1.43 19.90 5.60
C LEU A 95 -2.95 19.64 5.56
N TRP A 96 -3.61 19.43 6.70
CA TRP A 96 -5.09 19.35 6.79
C TRP A 96 -5.75 20.73 6.98
N ASP A 97 -5.06 21.69 7.60
CA ASP A 97 -5.64 23.00 7.97
C ASP A 97 -5.39 24.10 6.94
N VAL A 98 -4.29 24.03 6.21
CA VAL A 98 -3.88 25.07 5.27
C VAL A 98 -4.10 24.54 3.86
N ASP A 99 -5.08 25.12 3.17
CA ASP A 99 -5.40 24.76 1.79
C ASP A 99 -4.25 25.07 0.83
N ILE A 100 -4.32 24.50 -0.37
CA ILE A 100 -3.27 24.62 -1.38
C ILE A 100 -2.97 26.07 -1.80
N ASP A 101 -3.97 26.95 -1.85
CA ASP A 101 -3.79 28.33 -2.29
C ASP A 101 -3.06 29.16 -1.21
N GLU A 102 -3.51 29.05 0.04
CA GLU A 102 -2.85 29.67 1.18
C GLU A 102 -1.46 29.08 1.40
N GLY A 103 -1.33 27.76 1.35
CA GLY A 103 -0.09 27.05 1.60
C GLY A 103 0.98 27.33 0.55
N LYS A 104 0.61 27.53 -0.73
CA LYS A 104 1.55 27.98 -1.76
C LYS A 104 2.12 29.37 -1.49
N VAL A 105 1.34 30.24 -0.86
CA VAL A 105 1.79 31.58 -0.44
C VAL A 105 2.70 31.49 0.78
N LEU A 106 2.37 30.63 1.76
CA LEU A 106 3.11 30.50 3.02
C LEU A 106 4.41 29.68 2.90
N TYR A 107 4.34 28.54 2.23
CA TYR A 107 5.39 27.51 2.21
C TYR A 107 6.08 27.37 0.85
N GLY A 108 5.55 28.04 -0.19
CA GLY A 108 6.13 28.10 -1.52
C GLY A 108 5.35 27.29 -2.56
N PRO A 109 5.67 27.47 -3.86
CA PRO A 109 4.83 27.02 -4.97
C PRO A 109 4.67 25.50 -5.09
N ASP A 110 5.55 24.73 -4.45
CA ASP A 110 5.55 23.28 -4.48
C ASP A 110 4.71 22.65 -3.34
N TYR A 111 4.08 23.47 -2.47
CA TYR A 111 3.22 22.99 -1.40
C TYR A 111 1.95 22.32 -1.94
N LEU A 112 1.62 21.15 -1.37
CA LEU A 112 0.36 20.45 -1.53
C LEU A 112 -0.27 20.24 -0.16
N ASP A 113 -1.56 20.54 -0.04
CA ASP A 113 -2.35 20.14 1.13
C ASP A 113 -2.77 18.66 1.02
N VAL A 114 -3.28 18.09 2.12
CA VAL A 114 -3.73 16.69 2.13
C VAL A 114 -4.87 16.47 1.13
N TRP A 115 -5.73 17.47 0.91
CA TRP A 115 -6.87 17.37 0.02
C TRP A 115 -6.46 17.17 -1.43
N THR A 116 -5.47 17.92 -1.89
CA THR A 116 -4.93 17.83 -3.24
C THR A 116 -4.30 16.46 -3.48
N ILE A 117 -3.59 15.91 -2.48
CA ILE A 117 -2.98 14.58 -2.60
C ILE A 117 -4.06 13.48 -2.53
N ASP A 118 -5.11 13.67 -1.73
CA ASP A 118 -6.23 12.75 -1.67
C ASP A 118 -7.04 12.74 -2.97
N GLN A 119 -7.24 13.88 -3.63
CA GLN A 119 -7.87 13.94 -4.95
C GLN A 119 -7.10 13.11 -5.99
N PHE A 120 -5.78 13.19 -5.98
CA PHE A 120 -4.93 12.35 -6.84
C PHE A 120 -5.22 10.86 -6.60
N HIS A 121 -5.21 10.45 -5.33
CA HIS A 121 -5.46 9.06 -4.97
C HIS A 121 -6.89 8.62 -5.30
N GLN A 122 -7.87 9.47 -5.02
CA GLN A 122 -9.29 9.25 -5.29
C GLN A 122 -9.54 9.01 -6.78
N ILE A 123 -9.02 9.85 -7.67
CA ILE A 123 -9.18 9.69 -9.13
C ILE A 123 -8.57 8.36 -9.57
N GLY A 124 -7.34 8.08 -9.14
CA GLY A 124 -6.66 6.84 -9.53
C GLY A 124 -7.32 5.58 -8.99
N ALA A 125 -7.89 5.61 -7.79
CA ALA A 125 -8.45 4.45 -7.13
C ALA A 125 -9.96 4.26 -7.36
N SER A 126 -10.69 5.28 -7.85
CA SER A 126 -12.15 5.23 -8.04
C SER A 126 -12.61 5.14 -9.50
N ASP A 127 -11.68 5.13 -10.45
CA ASP A 127 -12.01 4.97 -11.86
C ASP A 127 -12.85 3.70 -12.12
N LEU A 128 -13.83 3.85 -13.01
CA LEU A 128 -14.79 2.79 -13.32
C LEU A 128 -14.13 1.64 -14.08
N GLU A 129 -13.23 1.94 -15.01
CA GLU A 129 -12.55 0.97 -15.87
C GLU A 129 -11.37 0.32 -15.13
N CYS A 130 -10.72 1.03 -14.21
CA CYS A 130 -9.61 0.46 -13.46
C CYS A 130 -9.37 1.01 -12.04
N ASP A 131 -8.55 0.30 -11.27
CA ASP A 131 -7.82 0.83 -10.13
C ASP A 131 -6.38 1.09 -10.58
N HIS A 132 -5.99 2.35 -10.74
CA HIS A 132 -4.67 2.73 -11.27
C HIS A 132 -3.56 2.70 -10.22
N LEU A 133 -3.93 2.56 -8.94
CA LEU A 133 -3.00 2.65 -7.81
C LEU A 133 -2.89 1.31 -7.06
N HIS A 134 -3.90 0.45 -7.16
CA HIS A 134 -3.97 -0.85 -6.51
C HIS A 134 -4.25 -1.99 -7.49
N ASP A 135 -4.31 -3.23 -6.98
CA ASP A 135 -4.68 -4.42 -7.74
C ASP A 135 -3.84 -4.64 -9.01
N GLY A 136 -2.55 -4.31 -8.92
CA GLY A 136 -1.59 -4.47 -9.99
C GLY A 136 -0.17 -4.14 -9.57
N ILE A 137 0.78 -4.44 -10.46
CA ILE A 137 2.22 -4.43 -10.15
C ILE A 137 2.83 -3.03 -10.00
N GLY A 138 2.03 -1.96 -10.16
CA GLY A 138 2.40 -0.57 -9.85
C GLY A 138 2.36 -0.22 -8.37
N PHE A 139 1.58 -0.96 -7.57
CA PHE A 139 1.17 -0.59 -6.22
C PHE A 139 2.28 0.02 -5.35
N GLY A 140 3.38 -0.72 -5.13
CA GLY A 140 4.41 -0.34 -4.17
C GLY A 140 5.13 0.96 -4.56
N ILE A 141 5.53 1.07 -5.82
CA ILE A 141 6.23 2.26 -6.32
C ILE A 141 5.31 3.47 -6.34
N THR A 142 4.07 3.30 -6.78
CA THR A 142 3.10 4.40 -6.83
C THR A 142 2.84 4.97 -5.43
N HIS A 143 2.64 4.12 -4.42
CA HIS A 143 2.43 4.58 -3.05
C HIS A 143 3.67 5.20 -2.41
N SER A 144 4.88 4.73 -2.77
CA SER A 144 6.12 5.42 -2.41
C SER A 144 6.19 6.83 -3.00
N MET A 145 5.79 7.00 -4.26
CA MET A 145 5.73 8.33 -4.90
C MET A 145 4.69 9.23 -4.22
N VAL A 146 3.48 8.74 -3.94
CA VAL A 146 2.45 9.49 -3.21
C VAL A 146 2.93 9.90 -1.82
N THR A 147 3.59 8.99 -1.10
CA THR A 147 4.22 9.26 0.20
C THR A 147 5.28 10.37 0.09
N MET A 148 6.10 10.36 -0.96
CA MET A 148 7.08 11.42 -1.21
C MET A 148 6.43 12.77 -1.52
N MET A 149 5.26 12.81 -2.18
CA MET A 149 4.54 14.07 -2.40
C MET A 149 4.13 14.72 -1.07
N PHE A 150 3.64 13.91 -0.14
CA PHE A 150 3.29 14.37 1.20
C PHE A 150 4.53 14.79 1.99
N GLU A 151 5.59 13.98 2.00
CA GLU A 151 6.83 14.30 2.70
C GLU A 151 7.47 15.59 2.17
N ASN A 152 7.45 15.83 0.86
CA ASN A 152 7.95 17.08 0.29
C ASN A 152 7.16 18.28 0.83
N SER A 153 5.83 18.20 0.89
CA SER A 153 4.98 19.27 1.43
C SER A 153 5.19 19.46 2.93
N LEU A 154 5.34 18.36 3.68
CA LEU A 154 5.70 18.37 5.10
C LEU A 154 7.04 19.09 5.34
N GLN A 155 8.04 18.86 4.49
CA GLN A 155 9.35 19.49 4.58
C GLN A 155 9.36 20.97 4.20
N LEU A 156 8.40 21.43 3.39
CA LEU A 156 8.19 22.87 3.17
C LEU A 156 7.63 23.56 4.42
N VAL A 157 6.82 22.86 5.21
CA VAL A 157 6.33 23.34 6.51
C VAL A 157 7.46 23.30 7.56
N ASN A 158 8.18 22.18 7.65
CA ASN A 158 9.31 22.01 8.55
C ASN A 158 10.41 21.14 7.92
N PRO A 159 11.54 21.74 7.48
CA PRO A 159 12.59 21.05 6.74
C PRO A 159 13.45 20.12 7.61
N MET A 160 13.21 20.02 8.92
CA MET A 160 13.92 19.05 9.77
C MET A 160 13.24 17.68 9.78
N LEU A 161 12.03 17.57 9.24
CA LEU A 161 11.20 16.38 9.38
C LEU A 161 11.37 15.39 8.22
N SER A 162 11.21 14.11 8.55
CA SER A 162 11.02 13.03 7.58
C SER A 162 9.96 12.07 8.09
N LEU A 163 9.12 11.57 7.19
CA LEU A 163 7.99 10.72 7.53
C LEU A 163 8.46 9.47 8.30
N PRO A 164 7.82 9.15 9.43
CA PRO A 164 8.10 7.90 10.12
C PRO A 164 7.37 6.74 9.43
N TYR A 165 7.86 5.53 9.65
CA TYR A 165 7.14 4.30 9.28
C TYR A 165 6.42 3.71 10.50
N TRP A 166 5.30 3.04 10.27
CA TRP A 166 4.54 2.31 11.28
C TRP A 166 4.72 0.80 11.05
N ASP A 167 5.58 0.18 11.85
CA ASP A 167 5.74 -1.28 11.82
C ASP A 167 4.57 -1.96 12.52
N PHE A 168 3.51 -2.21 11.76
CA PHE A 168 2.30 -2.85 12.26
C PHE A 168 2.49 -4.34 12.62
N THR A 169 3.64 -4.95 12.33
CA THR A 169 3.93 -6.31 12.85
C THR A 169 4.18 -6.32 14.34
N ILE A 170 4.53 -5.17 14.94
CA ILE A 170 4.64 -5.02 16.39
C ILE A 170 3.27 -5.19 17.04
N GLU A 171 2.22 -4.59 16.49
CA GLU A 171 0.84 -4.81 16.95
C GLU A 171 0.47 -6.30 16.88
N GLY A 172 0.80 -6.97 15.77
CA GLY A 172 0.60 -8.42 15.63
C GLY A 172 1.31 -9.23 16.72
N ALA A 173 2.59 -8.94 16.96
CA ALA A 173 3.39 -9.61 17.99
C ALA A 173 2.86 -9.37 19.41
N VAL A 174 2.45 -8.14 19.73
CA VAL A 174 1.84 -7.80 21.03
C VAL A 174 0.53 -8.56 21.22
N ILE A 175 -0.34 -8.56 20.20
CA ILE A 175 -1.64 -9.23 20.27
C ILE A 175 -1.49 -10.75 20.43
N ASP A 176 -0.61 -11.37 19.67
CA ASP A 176 -0.34 -12.80 19.78
C ASP A 176 0.19 -13.15 21.18
N ARG A 177 1.10 -12.35 21.72
CA ARG A 177 1.75 -12.60 23.02
C ARG A 177 0.85 -12.29 24.22
N GLU A 178 0.13 -11.18 24.20
CA GLU A 178 -0.55 -10.62 25.38
C GLU A 178 -2.06 -10.85 25.36
N PHE A 179 -2.65 -11.01 24.17
CA PHE A 179 -4.09 -11.20 23.97
C PHE A 179 -4.43 -12.53 23.31
N GLY A 180 -3.46 -13.43 23.11
CA GLY A 180 -3.68 -14.77 22.57
C GLY A 180 -4.23 -14.76 21.14
N GLY A 181 -3.86 -13.75 20.35
CA GLY A 181 -4.35 -13.57 18.99
C GLY A 181 -5.73 -12.90 18.90
N ASP A 182 -6.25 -12.34 19.98
CA ASP A 182 -7.50 -11.56 19.97
C ASP A 182 -7.25 -10.14 19.43
N TYR A 183 -7.31 -9.98 18.11
CA TYR A 183 -7.08 -8.68 17.48
C TYR A 183 -8.23 -7.67 17.69
N THR A 184 -9.35 -8.07 18.29
CA THR A 184 -10.35 -7.07 18.74
C THR A 184 -9.77 -6.11 19.78
N ARG A 185 -8.64 -6.50 20.40
CA ARG A 185 -7.84 -5.72 21.35
C ARG A 185 -6.79 -4.81 20.69
N LEU A 186 -6.83 -4.59 19.36
CA LEU A 186 -5.89 -3.72 18.65
C LEU A 186 -5.71 -2.34 19.30
N THR A 187 -6.83 -1.72 19.74
CA THR A 187 -6.80 -0.42 20.42
C THR A 187 -6.13 -0.44 21.79
N GLU A 188 -6.00 -1.61 22.41
CA GLU A 188 -5.29 -1.80 23.67
C GLU A 188 -3.83 -2.22 23.45
N ALA A 189 -3.54 -2.86 22.32
CA ALA A 189 -2.20 -3.24 21.91
C ALA A 189 -1.37 -2.07 21.37
N SER A 190 -2.01 -1.00 20.90
CA SER A 190 -1.34 0.10 20.20
C SER A 190 -1.68 1.48 20.77
N PRO A 191 -0.67 2.34 21.05
CA PRO A 191 -0.91 3.72 21.49
C PRO A 191 -1.44 4.62 20.36
N LEU A 192 -1.37 4.15 19.10
CA LEU A 192 -1.71 4.93 17.91
C LEU A 192 -3.15 5.45 17.88
N TRP A 193 -4.05 4.82 18.66
CA TRP A 193 -5.48 5.13 18.72
C TRP A 193 -5.87 6.01 19.90
N THR A 194 -4.97 6.88 20.33
CA THR A 194 -5.18 7.83 21.44
C THR A 194 -5.04 9.27 20.97
N ALA A 195 -5.52 10.22 21.77
CA ALA A 195 -5.51 11.66 21.43
C ALA A 195 -4.11 12.23 21.15
N ASP A 196 -3.07 11.71 21.79
CA ASP A 196 -1.68 12.16 21.59
C ASP A 196 -1.06 11.58 20.31
N TRP A 197 -1.77 10.67 19.65
CA TRP A 197 -1.38 10.01 18.41
C TRP A 197 -2.41 10.30 17.30
N PHE A 198 -2.87 9.29 16.56
CA PHE A 198 -3.79 9.46 15.44
C PHE A 198 -5.25 9.65 15.84
N GLY A 199 -5.55 9.74 17.14
CA GLY A 199 -6.89 9.98 17.68
C GLY A 199 -7.70 8.69 17.90
N GLY A 200 -8.50 8.71 18.96
CA GLY A 200 -9.45 7.67 19.34
C GLY A 200 -10.79 7.78 18.61
N VAL A 201 -11.51 6.66 18.58
CA VAL A 201 -12.76 6.47 17.83
C VAL A 201 -13.93 6.22 18.78
N ASP A 202 -15.05 6.89 18.56
CA ASP A 202 -16.32 6.54 19.21
C ASP A 202 -17.06 5.48 18.37
N LYS A 203 -17.15 4.24 18.87
CA LYS A 203 -17.82 3.14 18.15
C LYS A 203 -19.33 3.35 17.93
N LYS A 204 -19.95 4.38 18.50
CA LYS A 204 -21.37 4.70 18.24
C LYS A 204 -21.59 5.32 16.87
N ASP A 205 -20.66 6.18 16.44
CA ASP A 205 -20.74 6.88 15.17
C ASP A 205 -19.47 6.70 14.32
N TYR A 206 -18.52 5.89 14.79
CA TYR A 206 -17.25 5.53 14.15
C TYR A 206 -16.35 6.73 13.85
N GLN A 207 -16.62 7.90 14.41
CA GLN A 207 -15.86 9.11 14.15
C GLN A 207 -14.58 9.17 15.00
N VAL A 208 -13.51 9.70 14.44
CA VAL A 208 -12.33 10.15 15.20
C VAL A 208 -12.67 11.40 16.01
N LYS A 209 -12.67 11.31 17.35
CA LYS A 209 -13.25 12.35 18.23
C LYS A 209 -12.24 13.28 18.87
N ASP A 210 -11.00 12.86 19.05
CA ASP A 210 -9.98 13.58 19.80
C ASP A 210 -8.64 13.63 19.07
N GLY A 211 -7.67 14.29 19.71
CA GLY A 211 -6.36 14.55 19.13
C GLY A 211 -6.38 15.55 17.97
N ARG A 212 -5.27 15.62 17.25
CA ARG A 212 -5.06 16.56 16.14
C ARG A 212 -6.06 16.34 15.00
N TRP A 213 -6.44 15.09 14.74
CA TRP A 213 -7.39 14.74 13.69
C TRP A 213 -8.83 14.56 14.19
N GLY A 214 -9.11 14.97 15.43
CA GLY A 214 -10.44 14.94 16.00
C GLY A 214 -11.40 15.80 15.18
N SER A 215 -12.47 15.19 14.67
CA SER A 215 -13.49 15.87 13.85
C SER A 215 -12.95 16.53 12.57
N VAL A 216 -11.92 15.94 11.94
CA VAL A 216 -11.54 16.31 10.57
C VAL A 216 -12.74 16.07 9.63
N PRO A 217 -13.26 17.10 8.94
CA PRO A 217 -14.38 16.93 8.02
C PRO A 217 -13.94 16.19 6.78
N VAL A 218 -14.81 15.34 6.23
CA VAL A 218 -14.63 14.81 4.88
C VAL A 218 -15.14 15.87 3.89
N PRO A 219 -14.38 16.28 2.86
CA PRO A 219 -14.74 17.38 1.99
C PRO A 219 -15.97 17.05 1.19
N ILE A 220 -16.65 18.11 0.83
CA ILE A 220 -17.70 18.08 -0.18
C ILE A 220 -17.06 18.62 -1.45
N VAL A 221 -17.17 17.85 -2.51
CA VAL A 221 -16.66 18.22 -3.83
C VAL A 221 -17.64 19.19 -4.50
N ASP A 222 -17.09 20.20 -5.17
CA ASP A 222 -17.84 21.16 -5.95
C ASP A 222 -18.68 20.48 -7.03
N GLU A 223 -19.90 20.97 -7.25
CA GLU A 223 -20.92 20.27 -8.06
C GLU A 223 -20.47 19.88 -9.46
N ASP A 224 -19.67 20.72 -10.10
CA ASP A 224 -19.10 20.52 -11.43
C ASP A 224 -17.93 19.53 -11.46
N GLU A 225 -17.27 19.30 -10.32
CA GLU A 225 -16.12 18.40 -10.20
C GLU A 225 -16.51 16.99 -9.71
N ARG A 226 -17.69 16.82 -9.11
CA ARG A 226 -18.10 15.54 -8.47
C ARG A 226 -17.94 14.31 -9.35
N ASN A 227 -18.31 14.41 -10.62
CA ASN A 227 -18.20 13.27 -11.55
C ASN A 227 -16.74 12.98 -11.91
N PHE A 228 -15.92 14.02 -12.04
CA PHE A 228 -14.50 13.90 -12.38
C PHE A 228 -13.70 13.31 -11.21
N LEU A 229 -13.96 13.77 -9.99
CA LEU A 229 -13.32 13.27 -8.77
C LEU A 229 -13.93 11.97 -8.23
N GLY A 230 -14.94 11.40 -8.92
CA GLY A 230 -15.58 10.16 -8.48
C GLY A 230 -16.19 10.25 -7.08
N ALA A 231 -16.84 11.37 -6.75
CA ALA A 231 -17.43 11.59 -5.44
C ALA A 231 -18.59 10.60 -5.13
N ASP A 232 -18.87 10.39 -3.85
CA ASP A 232 -19.98 9.54 -3.43
C ASP A 232 -21.36 10.16 -3.68
N VAL A 233 -22.43 9.43 -3.33
CA VAL A 233 -23.82 9.88 -3.51
C VAL A 233 -24.12 11.17 -2.74
N TYR A 234 -23.40 11.49 -1.67
CA TYR A 234 -23.55 12.73 -0.92
C TYR A 234 -22.62 13.86 -1.43
N GLY A 235 -21.88 13.60 -2.51
CA GLY A 235 -20.89 14.52 -3.06
C GLY A 235 -19.65 14.66 -2.18
N ARG A 236 -19.39 13.71 -1.29
CA ARG A 236 -18.17 13.71 -0.47
C ARG A 236 -17.01 13.06 -1.22
N MET A 237 -15.79 13.44 -0.85
CA MET A 237 -14.57 12.77 -1.30
C MET A 237 -14.47 11.39 -0.63
N ARG A 238 -15.24 10.46 -1.18
CA ARG A 238 -15.30 9.04 -0.84
C ARG A 238 -15.55 8.28 -2.13
N SER A 239 -15.26 6.98 -2.14
CA SER A 239 -15.54 6.15 -3.30
C SER A 239 -17.00 6.24 -3.77
N PRO A 240 -17.26 6.20 -5.07
CA PRO A 240 -18.60 6.33 -5.65
C PRO A 240 -19.54 5.16 -5.28
N TRP A 241 -19.00 4.09 -4.70
CA TRP A 241 -19.74 2.93 -4.19
C TRP A 241 -19.98 2.94 -2.68
N ASN A 242 -19.43 3.93 -1.97
CA ASN A 242 -19.61 4.14 -0.54
C ASN A 242 -20.87 4.98 -0.32
N VAL A 243 -21.71 4.60 0.64
CA VAL A 243 -22.93 5.35 1.02
C VAL A 243 -22.85 5.87 2.45
N ASN A 244 -21.64 6.04 2.99
CA ASN A 244 -21.40 6.64 4.29
C ASN A 244 -21.74 8.13 4.27
N SER A 245 -22.73 8.54 5.06
CA SER A 245 -23.23 9.92 5.16
C SER A 245 -22.46 10.79 6.16
N ARG A 246 -21.59 10.18 6.98
CA ARG A 246 -20.93 10.84 8.12
C ARG A 246 -20.09 12.03 7.68
N PRO A 247 -20.16 13.18 8.38
CA PRO A 247 -19.46 14.38 7.97
C PRO A 247 -17.96 14.40 8.28
N TYR A 248 -17.48 13.47 9.11
CA TYR A 248 -16.13 13.46 9.62
C TYR A 248 -15.42 12.14 9.33
N LEU A 249 -14.10 12.15 9.47
CA LEU A 249 -13.24 10.97 9.39
C LEU A 249 -13.78 9.83 10.27
N THR A 250 -14.01 8.69 9.62
CA THR A 250 -14.66 7.47 10.07
C THR A 250 -13.65 6.31 10.09
N ARG A 251 -13.58 5.60 11.21
CA ARG A 251 -12.78 4.38 11.39
C ARG A 251 -13.61 3.28 12.02
N GLY A 252 -13.58 2.09 11.43
CA GLY A 252 -14.23 0.91 12.01
C GLY A 252 -13.40 0.21 13.08
N LEU A 253 -12.06 0.28 13.01
CA LEU A 253 -11.12 -0.40 13.92
C LEU A 253 -11.51 -1.85 14.22
N GLY A 254 -11.57 -2.66 13.16
CA GLY A 254 -11.94 -4.08 13.19
C GLY A 254 -13.44 -4.35 13.08
N GLU A 255 -14.30 -3.32 13.05
CA GLU A 255 -15.72 -3.54 12.75
C GLU A 255 -15.89 -4.04 11.31
N MET A 256 -16.43 -5.26 11.20
CA MET A 256 -16.69 -5.95 9.93
C MET A 256 -18.10 -6.57 9.97
N CYS A 257 -19.10 -5.82 10.44
CA CYS A 257 -20.49 -6.25 10.49
C CYS A 257 -20.72 -7.58 11.22
N GLY A 258 -20.11 -7.67 12.40
CA GLY A 258 -20.18 -8.81 13.31
C GLY A 258 -19.29 -9.99 12.94
N LEU A 259 -18.44 -9.86 11.93
CA LEU A 259 -17.34 -10.78 11.68
C LEU A 259 -16.16 -10.43 12.59
N ASP A 260 -15.57 -11.44 13.22
CA ASP A 260 -14.23 -11.29 13.78
C ASP A 260 -13.25 -11.15 12.62
N SER A 261 -12.70 -9.95 12.46
CA SER A 261 -11.83 -9.59 11.36
C SER A 261 -10.56 -10.46 11.27
N THR A 262 -10.19 -11.17 12.34
CA THR A 262 -9.08 -12.14 12.32
C THR A 262 -9.37 -13.36 11.47
N GLU A 263 -10.63 -13.80 11.38
CA GLU A 263 -11.04 -15.01 10.68
C GLU A 263 -11.03 -14.83 9.15
N PHE A 264 -11.17 -13.58 8.70
CA PHE A 264 -11.23 -13.24 7.28
C PHE A 264 -9.92 -12.69 6.75
N TYR A 265 -9.41 -11.65 7.39
CA TYR A 265 -8.25 -10.92 6.94
C TYR A 265 -7.40 -10.55 8.14
N SER A 266 -6.64 -11.54 8.60
CA SER A 266 -5.77 -11.43 9.76
C SER A 266 -4.82 -10.24 9.58
N TRP A 267 -4.66 -9.47 10.66
CA TRP A 267 -3.71 -8.37 10.70
C TRP A 267 -2.29 -8.86 10.36
N PRO A 268 -1.45 -8.07 9.69
CA PRO A 268 -0.14 -8.56 9.27
C PRO A 268 0.78 -8.72 10.47
N GLY A 269 1.35 -9.92 10.62
CA GLY A 269 2.35 -10.25 11.63
C GLY A 269 3.73 -10.50 11.04
N CYS A 270 4.69 -10.84 11.91
CA CYS A 270 6.06 -11.16 11.52
C CYS A 270 6.16 -12.22 10.43
N SER A 271 5.29 -13.25 10.47
CA SER A 271 5.23 -14.31 9.46
C SER A 271 4.92 -13.75 8.06
N SER A 272 3.96 -12.85 7.95
CA SER A 272 3.52 -12.30 6.65
C SER A 272 4.61 -11.44 5.99
N HIS A 273 5.34 -10.65 6.79
CA HIS A 273 6.46 -9.85 6.30
C HIS A 273 7.68 -10.70 5.98
N TYR A 274 8.00 -11.69 6.81
CA TYR A 274 9.09 -12.63 6.57
C TYR A 274 8.84 -13.47 5.31
N ASP A 275 7.63 -14.01 5.17
CA ASP A 275 7.21 -14.78 4.00
C ASP A 275 7.28 -13.96 2.71
N LEU A 276 6.95 -12.66 2.77
CA LEU A 276 7.11 -11.75 1.63
C LEU A 276 8.58 -11.68 1.17
N GLN A 277 9.53 -11.72 2.13
CA GLN A 277 10.96 -11.75 1.83
C GLN A 277 11.44 -13.14 1.37
N ASP A 278 10.97 -14.22 1.97
CA ASP A 278 11.46 -15.58 1.70
C ASP A 278 10.89 -16.18 0.42
N LYS A 279 9.57 -16.05 0.20
CA LYS A 279 8.84 -16.81 -0.81
C LYS A 279 8.79 -16.14 -2.19
N PHE A 280 9.06 -14.83 -2.26
CA PHE A 280 8.89 -14.06 -3.50
C PHE A 280 10.23 -13.48 -3.99
N ASN A 281 10.84 -14.16 -4.96
CA ASN A 281 12.15 -13.77 -5.52
C ASN A 281 12.05 -13.10 -6.92
N SER A 282 10.85 -12.91 -7.46
CA SER A 282 10.64 -12.03 -8.62
C SER A 282 9.99 -10.72 -8.16
N TYR A 283 10.35 -9.60 -8.79
CA TYR A 283 9.72 -8.30 -8.51
C TYR A 283 8.21 -8.35 -8.76
N TYR A 284 7.78 -9.03 -9.83
CA TYR A 284 6.37 -9.27 -10.15
C TYR A 284 5.63 -9.94 -8.99
N GLY A 285 6.11 -11.09 -8.52
CA GLY A 285 5.45 -11.84 -7.45
C GLY A 285 5.47 -11.10 -6.12
N TYR A 286 6.59 -10.45 -5.82
CA TYR A 286 6.74 -9.64 -4.60
C TYR A 286 5.75 -8.48 -4.55
N THR A 287 5.68 -7.69 -5.62
CA THR A 287 4.82 -6.49 -5.65
C THR A 287 3.34 -6.87 -5.66
N TRP A 288 2.98 -7.95 -6.36
CA TRP A 288 1.62 -8.46 -6.33
C TRP A 288 1.21 -8.93 -4.94
N TRP A 289 2.10 -9.61 -4.22
CA TRP A 289 1.77 -10.11 -2.88
C TRP A 289 1.80 -9.02 -1.82
N SER A 290 2.70 -8.04 -1.96
CA SER A 290 2.90 -6.98 -0.95
C SER A 290 1.65 -6.15 -0.69
N GLN A 291 0.78 -5.95 -1.69
CA GLN A 291 -0.47 -5.18 -1.54
C GLN A 291 -1.56 -5.91 -0.75
N TYR A 292 -1.49 -7.25 -0.65
CA TYR A 292 -2.50 -8.07 0.02
C TYR A 292 -2.10 -8.40 1.46
N GLY A 293 -1.89 -9.67 1.80
CA GLY A 293 -1.71 -10.12 3.19
C GLY A 293 -0.74 -9.28 4.05
N PRO A 294 0.42 -8.86 3.54
CA PRO A 294 1.36 -8.01 4.27
C PRO A 294 0.92 -6.56 4.54
N HIS A 295 -0.16 -6.07 3.91
CA HIS A 295 -0.52 -4.64 3.87
C HIS A 295 -2.03 -4.38 3.91
N GLY A 296 -2.77 -4.93 2.94
CA GLY A 296 -4.20 -4.72 2.75
C GLY A 296 -5.05 -4.89 4.01
N PRO A 297 -4.76 -5.85 4.93
CA PRO A 297 -5.53 -5.96 6.15
C PRO A 297 -5.50 -4.70 7.01
N VAL A 298 -4.39 -3.95 7.03
CA VAL A 298 -4.31 -2.71 7.81
C VAL A 298 -5.37 -1.71 7.35
N HIS A 299 -5.50 -1.48 6.05
CA HIS A 299 -6.55 -0.61 5.48
C HIS A 299 -7.96 -1.06 5.86
N VAL A 300 -8.25 -2.36 5.69
CA VAL A 300 -9.57 -2.92 5.97
C VAL A 300 -9.90 -2.83 7.46
N TRP A 301 -8.94 -3.09 8.34
CA TRP A 301 -9.14 -3.00 9.78
C TRP A 301 -9.32 -1.56 10.25
N VAL A 302 -8.50 -0.63 9.78
CA VAL A 302 -8.59 0.78 10.19
C VAL A 302 -9.90 1.40 9.69
N GLY A 303 -10.23 1.21 8.41
CA GLY A 303 -11.44 1.76 7.80
C GLY A 303 -12.72 1.02 8.23
N GLY A 304 -12.68 -0.31 8.24
CA GLY A 304 -13.81 -1.18 8.56
C GLY A 304 -14.98 -1.11 7.59
N ASN A 305 -15.97 -1.99 7.83
CA ASN A 305 -17.29 -1.95 7.21
C ASN A 305 -18.34 -1.78 8.32
N VAL A 306 -19.04 -0.66 8.31
CA VAL A 306 -20.00 -0.26 9.34
C VAL A 306 -21.43 -0.27 8.80
N ASP A 307 -22.39 -0.30 9.73
CA ASP A 307 -23.85 -0.26 9.49
C ASP A 307 -24.46 -1.43 8.68
N CYS A 308 -23.65 -2.31 8.09
CA CYS A 308 -24.13 -3.42 7.27
C CYS A 308 -24.73 -4.62 8.02
N LYS A 309 -24.58 -4.71 9.35
CA LYS A 309 -24.97 -5.91 10.12
C LYS A 309 -26.46 -6.20 10.00
N LYS A 310 -27.32 -5.18 10.14
CA LYS A 310 -28.79 -5.33 10.03
C LYS A 310 -29.19 -5.90 8.68
N ASN A 311 -28.51 -5.48 7.60
CA ASN A 311 -28.75 -5.99 6.27
C ASN A 311 -28.30 -7.45 6.11
N LEU A 312 -27.08 -7.76 6.55
CA LEU A 312 -26.54 -9.12 6.44
C LEU A 312 -27.27 -10.13 7.33
N ASP A 313 -27.82 -9.72 8.47
CA ASP A 313 -28.60 -10.61 9.33
C ASP A 313 -29.89 -11.11 8.63
N LYS A 314 -30.42 -10.37 7.65
CA LYS A 314 -31.61 -10.79 6.87
C LYS A 314 -31.33 -12.02 5.99
N VAL A 315 -30.09 -12.19 5.53
CA VAL A 315 -29.71 -13.33 4.68
C VAL A 315 -29.22 -14.53 5.47
N MET A 316 -28.96 -14.37 6.78
CA MET A 316 -28.43 -15.43 7.64
C MET A 316 -29.30 -16.70 7.63
N ALA A 317 -30.63 -16.56 7.53
CA ALA A 317 -31.53 -17.71 7.47
C ALA A 317 -31.41 -18.52 6.15
N ILE A 318 -30.89 -17.90 5.10
CA ILE A 318 -30.69 -18.52 3.78
C ILE A 318 -29.29 -19.11 3.68
N VAL A 319 -28.27 -18.31 4.00
CA VAL A 319 -26.89 -18.73 3.79
C VAL A 319 -26.27 -19.43 5.01
N GLY A 320 -26.81 -19.24 6.21
CA GLY A 320 -26.18 -19.69 7.46
C GLY A 320 -25.18 -18.67 8.02
N GLU A 321 -24.81 -18.83 9.29
CA GLU A 321 -23.94 -17.88 10.00
C GLU A 321 -22.54 -17.77 9.40
N GLU A 322 -21.93 -18.91 9.05
CA GLU A 322 -20.60 -18.98 8.44
C GLU A 322 -20.51 -18.18 7.13
N TYR A 323 -21.46 -18.41 6.22
CA TYR A 323 -21.51 -17.70 4.95
C TYR A 323 -21.85 -16.22 5.14
N ARG A 324 -22.75 -15.88 6.08
CA ARG A 324 -23.06 -14.48 6.45
C ARG A 324 -21.81 -13.74 6.95
N LEU A 325 -20.99 -14.40 7.78
CA LEU A 325 -19.71 -13.88 8.26
C LEU A 325 -18.74 -13.68 7.10
N SER A 326 -18.59 -14.67 6.22
CA SER A 326 -17.74 -14.55 5.04
C SER A 326 -18.17 -13.42 4.08
N MET A 327 -19.48 -13.27 3.86
CA MET A 327 -20.05 -12.14 3.11
C MET A 327 -19.66 -10.80 3.73
N SER A 328 -19.66 -10.71 5.07
CA SER A 328 -19.27 -9.48 5.79
C SER A 328 -17.81 -9.09 5.49
N GLY A 329 -16.91 -10.08 5.44
CA GLY A 329 -15.50 -9.87 5.12
C GLY A 329 -15.28 -9.27 3.74
N TYR A 330 -15.98 -9.80 2.73
CA TYR A 330 -15.82 -9.38 1.34
C TYR A 330 -16.60 -8.13 0.94
N LEU A 331 -17.38 -7.51 1.83
CA LEU A 331 -18.20 -6.32 1.51
C LEU A 331 -17.41 -5.20 0.84
N PHE A 332 -16.24 -4.87 1.40
CA PHE A 332 -15.34 -3.85 0.88
C PHE A 332 -14.98 -4.11 -0.59
N VAL A 333 -14.39 -5.28 -0.86
CA VAL A 333 -13.93 -5.65 -2.21
C VAL A 333 -15.10 -5.80 -3.16
N LYS A 334 -16.22 -6.38 -2.72
CA LYS A 334 -17.35 -6.69 -3.60
C LYS A 334 -18.15 -5.50 -4.01
N ARG A 335 -18.34 -4.52 -3.12
CA ARG A 335 -19.03 -3.29 -3.47
C ARG A 335 -18.25 -2.48 -4.50
N LYS A 336 -16.92 -2.41 -4.31
CA LYS A 336 -15.96 -1.87 -5.28
C LYS A 336 -16.04 -2.61 -6.62
N ASP A 337 -16.02 -3.93 -6.58
CA ASP A 337 -16.01 -4.73 -7.80
C ASP A 337 -17.30 -4.64 -8.60
N MET A 338 -18.45 -4.67 -7.92
CA MET A 338 -19.75 -4.47 -8.54
C MET A 338 -19.87 -3.08 -9.17
N PHE A 339 -19.25 -2.05 -8.58
CA PHE A 339 -19.21 -0.73 -9.20
C PHE A 339 -18.45 -0.76 -10.52
N ARG A 340 -17.25 -1.35 -10.54
CA ARG A 340 -16.44 -1.49 -11.76
C ARG A 340 -17.07 -2.34 -12.84
N ASP A 341 -17.83 -3.36 -12.44
CA ASP A 341 -18.63 -4.18 -13.37
C ASP A 341 -19.88 -3.44 -13.90
N ALA A 342 -20.06 -2.16 -13.55
CA ALA A 342 -21.26 -1.37 -13.80
C ALA A 342 -22.55 -2.03 -13.28
N VAL A 343 -22.42 -2.91 -12.28
CA VAL A 343 -23.53 -3.57 -11.59
C VAL A 343 -24.09 -2.65 -10.51
N PHE A 344 -23.22 -2.03 -9.71
CA PHE A 344 -23.60 -1.10 -8.67
C PHE A 344 -23.36 0.36 -9.10
N LYS A 345 -24.32 1.25 -8.86
CA LYS A 345 -24.14 2.69 -9.08
C LYS A 345 -25.14 3.53 -8.27
N CYS A 346 -24.86 4.82 -8.22
CA CYS A 346 -25.76 5.83 -7.68
C CYS A 346 -26.25 6.80 -8.78
N ARG A 347 -27.49 7.26 -8.69
CA ARG A 347 -28.08 8.27 -9.60
C ARG A 347 -28.15 9.62 -8.90
N GLY A 348 -27.47 10.61 -9.48
CA GLY A 348 -27.45 11.97 -8.94
C GLY A 348 -26.85 12.03 -7.54
N PHE A 349 -27.15 13.12 -6.84
CA PHE A 349 -26.67 13.37 -5.47
C PHE A 349 -27.83 13.44 -4.49
N ALA A 350 -27.59 12.99 -3.26
CA ALA A 350 -28.54 13.04 -2.15
C ALA A 350 -28.26 14.24 -1.24
N ASP A 351 -29.32 14.76 -0.62
CA ASP A 351 -29.19 15.69 0.50
C ASP A 351 -28.74 14.93 1.76
N PHE A 352 -27.92 15.55 2.61
CA PHE A 352 -27.43 14.94 3.84
C PHE A 352 -28.53 14.55 4.85
N SER A 353 -29.76 15.09 4.69
CA SER A 353 -30.91 14.70 5.50
C SER A 353 -31.53 13.36 5.08
N VAL A 354 -31.20 12.85 3.90
CA VAL A 354 -31.64 11.52 3.43
C VAL A 354 -30.77 10.46 4.09
N SER A 355 -31.40 9.46 4.71
CA SER A 355 -30.66 8.39 5.37
C SER A 355 -30.05 7.41 4.35
N GLU A 356 -28.99 6.72 4.76
CA GLU A 356 -28.35 5.67 3.94
C GLU A 356 -29.35 4.57 3.58
N GLU A 357 -30.20 4.16 4.53
CA GLU A 357 -31.30 3.21 4.29
C GLU A 357 -32.29 3.72 3.23
N ASP A 358 -32.66 5.01 3.26
CA ASP A 358 -33.56 5.61 2.28
C ASP A 358 -32.91 5.70 0.88
N ILE A 359 -31.61 6.03 0.79
CA ILE A 359 -30.87 6.03 -0.48
C ILE A 359 -30.91 4.65 -1.13
N MET A 360 -30.65 3.61 -0.34
CA MET A 360 -30.63 2.24 -0.83
C MET A 360 -32.03 1.73 -1.19
N THR A 361 -33.04 1.99 -0.35
CA THR A 361 -34.40 1.47 -0.56
C THR A 361 -35.21 2.23 -1.61
N SER A 362 -34.91 3.52 -1.83
CA SER A 362 -35.54 4.31 -2.89
C SER A 362 -35.03 3.95 -4.30
N GLY A 363 -33.95 3.17 -4.39
CA GLY A 363 -33.27 2.88 -5.65
C GLY A 363 -32.50 4.09 -6.19
N GLN A 364 -32.04 4.98 -5.31
CA GLN A 364 -31.08 6.02 -5.70
C GLN A 364 -29.68 5.43 -5.88
N CYS A 365 -29.28 4.50 -5.01
CA CYS A 365 -28.11 3.66 -5.17
C CYS A 365 -28.50 2.18 -5.17
N GLY A 366 -27.77 1.36 -5.91
CA GLY A 366 -28.05 -0.07 -6.01
C GLY A 366 -27.69 -0.65 -7.36
N CYS A 367 -28.33 -1.78 -7.70
CA CYS A 367 -28.23 -2.41 -9.01
C CYS A 367 -29.30 -1.86 -9.95
N LEU A 368 -29.23 -0.54 -10.22
CA LEU A 368 -30.35 0.27 -10.73
C LEU A 368 -30.85 -0.07 -12.15
N ASP A 369 -30.06 -0.84 -12.90
CA ASP A 369 -30.36 -1.24 -14.27
C ASP A 369 -30.70 -2.75 -14.37
N TYR A 370 -30.92 -3.42 -13.22
CA TYR A 370 -31.18 -4.85 -13.14
C TYR A 370 -32.56 -5.08 -12.53
N ASP A 371 -33.41 -5.86 -13.20
CA ASP A 371 -34.65 -6.35 -12.60
C ASP A 371 -34.37 -7.59 -11.75
N LEU A 372 -34.37 -7.44 -10.43
CA LEU A 372 -34.09 -8.55 -9.51
C LEU A 372 -35.35 -9.35 -9.15
N HIS A 373 -36.54 -8.81 -9.41
CA HIS A 373 -37.81 -9.43 -9.07
C HIS A 373 -38.27 -10.39 -10.17
N GLU A 374 -38.05 -10.03 -11.43
CA GLU A 374 -38.41 -10.83 -12.60
C GLU A 374 -37.18 -11.11 -13.48
N GLY A 375 -37.33 -11.91 -14.55
CA GLY A 375 -36.26 -12.12 -15.55
C GLY A 375 -34.97 -12.77 -15.00
N ASP A 376 -33.87 -12.69 -15.77
CA ASP A 376 -32.60 -13.37 -15.43
C ASP A 376 -31.51 -12.39 -14.94
N ASP A 377 -31.82 -11.12 -14.73
CA ASP A 377 -30.81 -10.11 -14.36
C ASP A 377 -30.18 -10.38 -12.98
N TYR A 378 -30.91 -11.01 -12.06
CA TYR A 378 -30.35 -11.49 -10.80
C TYR A 378 -29.16 -12.44 -10.99
N LYS A 379 -29.09 -13.20 -12.09
CA LYS A 379 -27.97 -14.12 -12.38
C LYS A 379 -26.68 -13.35 -12.65
N LYS A 380 -26.77 -12.17 -13.28
CA LYS A 380 -25.60 -11.31 -13.52
C LYS A 380 -25.10 -10.70 -12.22
N VAL A 381 -26.00 -10.15 -11.41
CA VAL A 381 -25.67 -9.63 -10.07
C VAL A 381 -25.08 -10.72 -9.18
N TRP A 382 -25.70 -11.90 -9.18
CA TRP A 382 -25.21 -13.08 -8.47
C TRP A 382 -23.79 -13.41 -8.92
N THR A 383 -23.55 -13.51 -10.23
CA THR A 383 -22.22 -13.82 -10.78
C THR A 383 -21.17 -12.78 -10.39
N ALA A 384 -21.51 -11.49 -10.48
CA ALA A 384 -20.61 -10.39 -10.08
C ALA A 384 -20.21 -10.50 -8.61
N PHE A 385 -21.17 -10.86 -7.74
CA PHE A 385 -20.90 -11.08 -6.33
C PHE A 385 -20.12 -12.39 -6.07
N THR A 386 -20.47 -13.51 -6.71
CA THR A 386 -19.88 -14.83 -6.43
C THR A 386 -18.59 -15.14 -7.21
N SER A 387 -18.12 -14.25 -8.07
CA SER A 387 -16.92 -14.45 -8.92
C SER A 387 -15.64 -14.87 -8.19
N PHE A 388 -15.52 -14.52 -6.91
CA PHE A 388 -14.37 -14.87 -6.05
C PHE A 388 -14.78 -15.73 -4.84
N TYR A 389 -16.02 -16.22 -4.85
CA TYR A 389 -16.58 -16.94 -3.72
C TYR A 389 -17.42 -18.12 -4.17
N THR A 390 -17.00 -19.33 -3.79
CA THR A 390 -17.77 -20.53 -4.02
C THR A 390 -18.59 -20.86 -2.79
N PHE A 391 -19.90 -20.91 -2.94
CA PHE A 391 -20.77 -21.51 -1.94
C PHE A 391 -20.74 -23.04 -2.11
N ASP A 392 -20.59 -23.77 -1.01
CA ASP A 392 -20.61 -25.24 -1.04
C ASP A 392 -22.05 -25.79 -1.07
N GLN A 393 -23.03 -24.91 -0.87
CA GLN A 393 -24.45 -25.21 -0.99
C GLN A 393 -25.01 -24.68 -2.30
N GLU A 394 -25.93 -25.44 -2.87
CA GLU A 394 -26.73 -24.99 -4.01
C GLU A 394 -27.87 -24.10 -3.48
N PHE A 395 -28.11 -22.98 -4.16
CA PHE A 395 -29.24 -22.11 -3.89
C PHE A 395 -30.30 -22.26 -4.96
N THR A 396 -31.56 -22.22 -4.55
CA THR A 396 -32.69 -22.08 -5.47
C THR A 396 -32.64 -20.71 -6.17
N GLU A 397 -33.34 -20.59 -7.30
CA GLU A 397 -33.46 -19.30 -8.00
C GLU A 397 -34.03 -18.20 -7.10
N GLU A 398 -34.99 -18.54 -6.25
CA GLU A 398 -35.59 -17.60 -5.29
C GLU A 398 -34.58 -17.12 -4.24
N GLU A 399 -33.79 -18.02 -3.68
CA GLU A 399 -32.74 -17.66 -2.72
C GLU A 399 -31.67 -16.77 -3.38
N MET A 400 -31.22 -17.12 -4.59
CA MET A 400 -30.27 -16.28 -5.33
C MET A 400 -30.81 -14.86 -5.59
N ARG A 401 -32.11 -14.73 -5.91
CA ARG A 401 -32.75 -13.40 -6.04
C ARG A 401 -32.73 -12.63 -4.75
N ILE A 402 -33.11 -13.26 -3.63
CA ILE A 402 -33.11 -12.61 -2.32
C ILE A 402 -31.70 -12.12 -1.98
N LEU A 403 -30.69 -12.97 -2.17
CA LEU A 403 -29.31 -12.62 -1.90
C LEU A 403 -28.81 -11.48 -2.80
N ALA A 404 -29.09 -11.53 -4.11
CA ALA A 404 -28.77 -10.44 -5.03
C ALA A 404 -29.42 -9.11 -4.60
N MET A 405 -30.69 -9.14 -4.19
CA MET A 405 -31.38 -7.95 -3.68
C MET A 405 -30.74 -7.39 -2.41
N GLN A 406 -30.35 -8.24 -1.45
CA GLN A 406 -29.72 -7.76 -0.21
C GLN A 406 -28.32 -7.17 -0.45
N TRP A 407 -27.58 -7.65 -1.45
CA TRP A 407 -26.32 -7.03 -1.89
C TRP A 407 -26.53 -5.68 -2.54
N CYS A 408 -27.51 -5.59 -3.43
CA CYS A 408 -27.81 -4.35 -4.15
C CYS A 408 -28.37 -3.27 -3.24
N ASN A 409 -29.23 -3.63 -2.29
CA ASN A 409 -29.98 -2.68 -1.47
C ASN A 409 -29.44 -2.57 -0.03
N GLY A 410 -28.30 -3.22 0.25
CA GLY A 410 -27.67 -3.20 1.56
C GLY A 410 -26.98 -1.87 1.86
N GLU A 411 -27.24 -1.34 3.05
CA GLU A 411 -26.42 -0.29 3.65
C GLU A 411 -25.03 -0.83 3.99
N VAL A 412 -23.99 -0.11 3.59
CA VAL A 412 -22.60 -0.39 3.92
C VAL A 412 -21.88 0.96 3.99
N GLY A 413 -21.47 1.36 5.18
CA GLY A 413 -20.53 2.46 5.35
C GLY A 413 -19.10 1.92 5.35
N MET A 414 -18.21 2.55 4.59
CA MET A 414 -16.77 2.28 4.66
C MET A 414 -16.06 3.48 5.28
N GLY A 415 -15.13 3.22 6.22
CA GLY A 415 -14.25 4.25 6.75
C GLY A 415 -13.17 4.64 5.75
N GLU A 416 -12.53 5.80 5.96
CA GLU A 416 -11.67 6.41 4.94
C GLU A 416 -10.47 5.52 4.59
N SER A 417 -9.84 4.89 5.59
CA SER A 417 -8.69 4.02 5.32
C SER A 417 -9.02 2.80 4.44
N SER A 418 -10.27 2.39 4.29
CA SER A 418 -10.67 1.23 3.48
C SER A 418 -11.27 1.63 2.13
N GLN A 419 -11.01 2.83 1.61
CA GLN A 419 -11.61 3.26 0.34
C GLN A 419 -10.69 4.23 -0.43
N SER A 420 -11.16 4.77 -1.56
CA SER A 420 -10.35 5.58 -2.47
C SER A 420 -9.88 6.92 -1.90
N SER A 421 -10.45 7.42 -0.81
CA SER A 421 -9.98 8.61 -0.09
C SER A 421 -9.15 8.25 1.16
N SER A 422 -8.41 7.14 1.13
CA SER A 422 -7.62 6.67 2.27
C SER A 422 -6.49 7.61 2.73
N PRO A 423 -5.86 8.44 1.87
CA PRO A 423 -4.93 9.47 2.31
C PRO A 423 -5.47 10.48 3.34
N LEU A 424 -6.80 10.62 3.47
CA LEU A 424 -7.41 11.46 4.51
C LEU A 424 -7.19 10.95 5.93
N ASP A 425 -7.02 9.64 6.08
CA ASP A 425 -6.68 9.05 7.36
C ASP A 425 -5.17 9.26 7.63
N PRO A 426 -4.78 9.89 8.75
CA PRO A 426 -3.37 10.18 9.02
C PRO A 426 -2.48 8.94 9.12
N THR A 427 -3.07 7.76 9.38
CA THR A 427 -2.32 6.49 9.43
C THR A 427 -1.75 6.08 8.06
N PHE A 428 -2.36 6.54 6.96
CA PHE A 428 -1.93 6.25 5.58
C PHE A 428 -0.44 6.60 5.37
N TRP A 429 -0.01 7.73 5.91
CA TRP A 429 1.32 8.31 5.67
C TRP A 429 2.45 7.59 6.38
N SER A 430 2.16 6.83 7.44
CA SER A 430 3.16 5.97 8.11
C SER A 430 3.03 4.50 7.73
N MET A 431 1.87 4.08 7.19
CA MET A 431 1.63 2.71 6.74
C MET A 431 2.47 2.34 5.50
N HIS A 432 2.46 3.18 4.47
CA HIS A 432 3.13 2.89 3.19
C HIS A 432 4.67 2.90 3.27
N PRO A 433 5.32 3.78 4.07
CA PRO A 433 6.75 3.66 4.35
C PRO A 433 7.17 2.28 4.89
N THR A 434 6.29 1.54 5.58
CA THR A 434 6.61 0.17 6.04
C THR A 434 6.76 -0.80 4.88
N MET A 435 5.90 -0.69 3.85
CA MET A 435 6.00 -1.52 2.66
C MET A 435 7.19 -1.13 1.78
N GLU A 436 7.49 0.16 1.70
CA GLU A 436 8.70 0.64 1.05
C GLU A 436 9.96 0.16 1.78
N ARG A 437 10.00 0.20 3.11
CA ARG A 437 11.11 -0.34 3.92
C ARG A 437 11.36 -1.81 3.60
N LEU A 438 10.31 -2.62 3.48
CA LEU A 438 10.43 -4.03 3.07
C LEU A 438 10.98 -4.19 1.65
N LEU A 439 10.58 -3.32 0.71
CA LEU A 439 11.13 -3.33 -0.65
C LEU A 439 12.62 -2.97 -0.65
N VAL A 440 13.01 -1.90 0.06
CA VAL A 440 14.42 -1.48 0.19
C VAL A 440 15.25 -2.58 0.86
N PHE A 441 14.70 -3.26 1.88
CA PHE A 441 15.32 -4.43 2.49
C PHE A 441 15.56 -5.55 1.47
N LYS A 442 14.54 -5.91 0.68
CA LYS A 442 14.62 -6.96 -0.35
C LYS A 442 15.71 -6.65 -1.38
N LEU A 443 15.82 -5.37 -1.79
CA LEU A 443 16.85 -4.87 -2.69
C LEU A 443 18.26 -4.98 -2.06
N LEU A 444 18.43 -4.57 -0.80
CA LEU A 444 19.70 -4.70 -0.06
C LEU A 444 20.15 -6.15 0.10
N ALA A 445 19.21 -7.04 0.42
CA ALA A 445 19.50 -8.47 0.56
C ALA A 445 19.89 -9.11 -0.78
N GLY A 446 19.61 -8.46 -1.92
CA GLY A 446 19.96 -8.95 -3.25
C GLY A 446 19.25 -10.27 -3.60
N THR A 447 18.08 -10.52 -3.01
CA THR A 447 17.37 -11.81 -3.12
C THR A 447 16.41 -11.87 -4.31
N PHE A 448 16.20 -10.76 -5.02
CA PHE A 448 15.50 -10.79 -6.31
C PHE A 448 16.33 -11.52 -7.38
N THR A 449 15.77 -12.60 -7.91
CA THR A 449 16.30 -13.34 -9.05
C THR A 449 15.78 -12.82 -10.40
N ASP A 450 14.68 -12.07 -10.39
CA ASP A 450 14.05 -11.51 -11.58
C ASP A 450 13.45 -10.13 -11.29
N TYR A 451 13.77 -9.16 -12.14
CA TYR A 451 13.27 -7.77 -12.10
C TYR A 451 12.27 -7.50 -13.23
N SER A 452 11.70 -8.54 -13.84
CA SER A 452 10.72 -8.39 -14.90
C SER A 452 9.54 -7.53 -14.44
N TRP A 453 9.28 -6.48 -15.21
CA TRP A 453 8.10 -5.64 -15.12
C TRP A 453 7.47 -5.59 -16.52
N PRO A 454 6.43 -6.40 -16.78
CA PRO A 454 5.79 -6.50 -18.07
C PRO A 454 5.08 -5.20 -18.47
N ASP A 455 4.99 -4.98 -19.79
CA ASP A 455 4.21 -3.91 -20.41
C ASP A 455 2.90 -4.43 -21.04
N GLU A 456 2.79 -5.75 -21.19
CA GLU A 456 1.67 -6.45 -21.81
C GLU A 456 1.34 -7.71 -20.99
N VAL A 457 0.09 -8.15 -21.07
CA VAL A 457 -0.35 -9.44 -20.51
C VAL A 457 0.38 -10.56 -21.24
N GLY A 458 0.82 -11.57 -20.51
CA GLY A 458 1.58 -12.69 -21.07
C GLY A 458 1.42 -13.94 -20.23
N THR A 459 2.39 -14.84 -20.32
CA THR A 459 2.47 -16.02 -19.45
C THR A 459 3.85 -16.10 -18.79
N TRP A 460 3.88 -16.53 -17.53
CA TRP A 460 5.10 -16.76 -16.77
C TRP A 460 5.07 -18.15 -16.17
N VAL A 461 6.21 -18.84 -16.22
CA VAL A 461 6.35 -20.18 -15.67
C VAL A 461 6.88 -20.09 -14.24
N GLY A 462 6.05 -20.53 -13.30
CA GLY A 462 6.34 -20.67 -11.88
C GLY A 462 7.61 -21.44 -11.56
N MET A 463 8.13 -21.21 -10.36
CA MET A 463 9.21 -22.04 -9.80
C MET A 463 8.79 -23.51 -9.63
N ASP A 464 7.48 -23.78 -9.58
CA ASP A 464 6.87 -25.10 -9.61
C ASP A 464 6.69 -25.68 -11.02
N GLY A 465 7.05 -24.91 -12.07
CA GLY A 465 6.90 -25.29 -13.47
C GLY A 465 5.50 -25.08 -14.04
N VAL A 466 4.59 -24.43 -13.31
CA VAL A 466 3.22 -24.14 -13.77
C VAL A 466 3.19 -22.81 -14.52
N GLU A 467 2.55 -22.78 -15.68
CA GLU A 467 2.35 -21.55 -16.44
C GLU A 467 1.17 -20.75 -15.86
N TYR A 468 1.42 -19.50 -15.50
CA TYR A 468 0.45 -18.55 -14.98
C TYR A 468 0.28 -17.39 -15.97
N ASP A 469 -0.95 -16.91 -16.11
CA ASP A 469 -1.20 -15.66 -16.83
C ASP A 469 -0.53 -14.50 -16.06
N VAL A 470 0.37 -13.80 -16.74
CA VAL A 470 0.95 -12.55 -16.27
C VAL A 470 -0.08 -11.47 -16.52
N ILE A 471 -0.79 -11.09 -15.47
CA ILE A 471 -1.69 -9.95 -15.49
C ILE A 471 -0.98 -8.76 -14.87
N ILE A 472 -1.07 -7.60 -15.53
CA ILE A 472 -0.52 -6.35 -14.98
C ILE A 472 -1.49 -5.70 -14.00
N SER A 473 -2.80 -5.94 -14.19
CA SER A 473 -3.90 -5.49 -13.34
C SER A 473 -4.98 -6.57 -13.30
N THR A 474 -5.75 -6.63 -12.23
CA THR A 474 -6.92 -7.53 -12.11
C THR A 474 -8.06 -7.19 -13.09
N ARG A 475 -8.04 -5.99 -13.71
CA ARG A 475 -9.17 -5.47 -14.50
C ARG A 475 -8.91 -5.40 -15.99
N SER A 476 -7.85 -4.71 -16.39
CA SER A 476 -7.59 -4.45 -17.81
C SER A 476 -6.10 -4.36 -18.09
N ASP A 477 -5.71 -4.81 -19.28
CA ASP A 477 -4.37 -4.58 -19.82
C ASP A 477 -4.15 -3.10 -20.19
N THR A 478 -5.21 -2.31 -20.36
CA THR A 478 -5.16 -0.86 -20.63
C THR A 478 -5.01 0.01 -19.38
N CYS A 479 -4.90 -0.60 -18.20
CA CYS A 479 -4.84 0.15 -16.97
C CYS A 479 -3.48 0.81 -16.76
N ASN A 480 -3.46 2.15 -16.86
CA ASN A 480 -2.29 2.95 -16.53
C ASN A 480 -1.92 2.75 -15.05
N GLY A 481 -0.64 2.86 -14.74
CA GLY A 481 -0.10 2.69 -13.40
C GLY A 481 0.58 1.35 -13.19
N HIS A 482 0.24 0.35 -13.99
CA HIS A 482 0.68 -1.03 -13.79
C HIS A 482 1.72 -1.52 -14.79
N ARG A 483 1.91 -0.86 -15.92
CA ARG A 483 2.94 -1.27 -16.88
C ARG A 483 4.30 -0.74 -16.44
N GLY A 484 5.37 -1.45 -16.81
CA GLY A 484 6.73 -0.99 -16.50
C GLY A 484 7.09 0.32 -17.21
N SER A 485 6.42 0.61 -18.32
CA SER A 485 6.60 1.80 -19.15
C SER A 485 5.65 2.95 -18.81
N ASP A 486 4.68 2.74 -17.92
CA ASP A 486 3.78 3.81 -17.49
C ASP A 486 4.56 4.91 -16.76
N ILE A 487 4.17 6.15 -17.03
CA ILE A 487 4.84 7.35 -16.55
C ILE A 487 4.01 7.94 -15.43
N PHE A 488 4.55 7.99 -14.21
CA PHE A 488 3.91 8.68 -13.09
C PHE A 488 3.93 10.21 -13.34
N PRO A 489 2.87 10.99 -13.04
CA PRO A 489 1.62 10.67 -12.30
C PRO A 489 0.50 10.00 -13.11
N TYR A 490 0.79 9.51 -14.31
CA TYR A 490 -0.16 8.96 -15.28
C TYR A 490 -1.04 10.05 -15.90
N ASP A 491 -1.27 10.00 -17.22
CA ASP A 491 -1.93 11.06 -17.99
C ASP A 491 -3.30 11.45 -17.42
N ILE A 492 -3.98 10.50 -16.77
CA ILE A 492 -5.27 10.64 -16.09
C ILE A 492 -5.27 11.53 -14.83
N MET A 493 -4.10 11.90 -14.30
CA MET A 493 -3.97 12.67 -13.05
C MET A 493 -3.18 13.97 -13.21
N THR A 494 -2.76 14.30 -14.44
CA THR A 494 -1.92 15.48 -14.74
C THR A 494 -2.65 16.82 -14.61
N ASP A 495 -3.99 16.82 -14.72
CA ASP A 495 -4.82 18.03 -14.59
C ASP A 495 -5.07 18.42 -13.13
N VAL A 496 -4.81 17.53 -12.17
CA VAL A 496 -5.09 17.75 -10.74
C VAL A 496 -3.83 18.19 -10.01
N ILE A 497 -2.73 17.50 -10.28
CA ILE A 497 -1.46 17.78 -9.63
C ILE A 497 -0.31 17.79 -10.64
N THR A 498 0.66 18.66 -10.40
CA THR A 498 2.00 18.55 -11.00
C THR A 498 2.97 18.26 -9.86
N PRO A 499 3.06 17.00 -9.41
CA PRO A 499 3.86 16.66 -8.25
C PRO A 499 5.32 17.03 -8.52
N GLN A 500 6.03 17.42 -7.48
CA GLN A 500 7.47 17.64 -7.56
C GLN A 500 8.14 16.59 -6.70
N PHE A 501 9.11 15.90 -7.29
CA PHE A 501 9.90 14.89 -6.59
C PHE A 501 11.33 15.37 -6.47
N THR A 502 12.01 14.97 -5.41
CA THR A 502 13.45 15.21 -5.27
C THR A 502 14.18 13.88 -5.31
N PHE A 503 14.98 13.67 -6.36
CA PHE A 503 15.95 12.57 -6.45
C PHE A 503 17.35 13.18 -6.62
N TYR A 504 18.36 12.62 -5.96
CA TYR A 504 19.73 13.15 -5.97
C TYR A 504 19.84 14.62 -5.50
N GLY A 505 18.93 15.07 -4.63
CA GLY A 505 18.84 16.47 -4.24
C GLY A 505 18.41 17.42 -5.36
N LYS A 506 17.86 16.90 -6.46
CA LYS A 506 17.35 17.66 -7.62
C LYS A 506 15.88 17.36 -7.87
N LYS A 507 15.16 18.36 -8.38
CA LYS A 507 13.80 18.17 -8.88
C LYS A 507 13.82 17.14 -10.01
N ALA A 508 13.04 16.08 -9.86
CA ALA A 508 12.92 15.04 -10.85
C ALA A 508 11.89 15.42 -11.92
N PRO A 509 12.06 14.95 -13.16
CA PRO A 509 11.06 15.20 -14.19
C PRO A 509 9.81 14.35 -13.95
N ASN A 510 8.62 14.91 -14.23
CA ASN A 510 7.33 14.20 -14.21
C ASN A 510 7.14 13.29 -15.42
N THR A 511 8.22 12.64 -15.86
CA THR A 511 8.27 11.77 -17.04
C THR A 511 8.96 10.43 -16.72
N MET A 512 9.02 10.06 -15.44
CA MET A 512 9.70 8.85 -15.00
C MET A 512 8.80 7.63 -15.15
N LYS A 513 9.34 6.61 -15.83
CA LYS A 513 8.68 5.32 -15.98
C LYS A 513 8.75 4.53 -14.68
N ASN A 514 7.73 3.74 -14.39
CA ASN A 514 7.70 2.79 -13.28
C ASN A 514 9.00 1.96 -13.15
N ARG A 515 9.52 1.41 -14.25
CA ARG A 515 10.79 0.65 -14.25
C ARG A 515 12.04 1.47 -13.92
N MET A 516 12.00 2.79 -14.14
CA MET A 516 13.09 3.68 -13.74
C MET A 516 13.01 3.95 -12.25
N LEU A 517 11.80 4.14 -11.72
CA LEU A 517 11.58 4.41 -10.30
C LEU A 517 12.16 3.30 -9.41
N ILE A 518 11.94 2.00 -9.70
CA ILE A 518 12.54 0.91 -8.91
C ILE A 518 14.05 1.10 -8.72
N LYS A 519 14.76 1.46 -9.79
CA LYS A 519 16.21 1.66 -9.73
C LYS A 519 16.57 2.81 -8.79
N LEU A 520 15.77 3.87 -8.76
CA LEU A 520 15.97 4.97 -7.82
C LEU A 520 15.68 4.56 -6.37
N PHE A 521 14.80 3.59 -6.14
CA PHE A 521 14.57 3.01 -4.81
C PHE A 521 15.65 2.01 -4.38
N ASP A 522 16.56 1.60 -5.27
CA ASP A 522 17.74 0.83 -4.90
C ASP A 522 18.67 1.71 -4.05
N PRO A 523 18.94 1.36 -2.78
CA PRO A 523 19.77 2.17 -1.91
C PRO A 523 21.23 2.24 -2.36
N SER A 524 21.69 1.37 -3.27
CA SER A 524 23.01 1.45 -3.89
C SER A 524 23.15 2.60 -4.89
N GLU A 525 22.04 3.08 -5.45
CA GLU A 525 22.02 4.16 -6.45
C GLU A 525 22.06 5.56 -5.82
N ASN A 526 22.02 5.68 -4.50
CA ASN A 526 22.01 6.94 -3.75
C ASN A 526 21.00 8.00 -4.28
N ALA A 527 19.87 7.57 -4.83
CA ALA A 527 18.92 8.50 -5.44
C ALA A 527 17.95 9.14 -4.42
N LEU A 528 17.53 8.40 -3.40
CA LEU A 528 16.54 8.87 -2.43
C LEU A 528 17.14 9.92 -1.47
N PRO A 529 16.36 10.96 -1.11
CA PRO A 529 16.80 11.99 -0.15
C PRO A 529 16.77 11.49 1.30
N PHE A 530 16.25 10.28 1.53
CA PHE A 530 16.14 9.65 2.85
C PHE A 530 16.76 8.24 2.85
N ILE A 531 16.95 7.71 4.05
CA ILE A 531 17.24 6.31 4.37
C ILE A 531 16.34 5.85 5.52
N TYR A 532 16.22 4.54 5.71
CA TYR A 532 15.65 3.98 6.94
C TYR A 532 16.73 3.88 8.00
N ASP A 533 16.37 4.13 9.26
CA ASP A 533 17.29 4.10 10.40
C ASP A 533 17.93 2.73 10.64
N ASN A 534 17.14 1.67 10.47
CA ASN A 534 17.59 0.29 10.59
C ASN A 534 16.70 -0.66 9.77
N PHE A 535 17.18 -1.90 9.60
CA PHE A 535 16.46 -3.03 9.04
C PHE A 535 16.34 -4.16 10.06
N GLU A 536 16.00 -3.80 11.30
CA GLU A 536 15.84 -4.71 12.42
C GLU A 536 14.34 -4.93 12.70
N TRP A 537 13.99 -6.17 13.04
CA TRP A 537 12.68 -6.59 13.52
C TRP A 537 12.88 -7.50 14.74
N SER A 538 13.46 -6.96 15.81
CA SER A 538 13.85 -7.75 16.99
C SER A 538 12.68 -8.52 17.61
N HIS A 539 11.48 -7.93 17.64
CA HIS A 539 10.25 -8.61 18.07
C HIS A 539 9.91 -9.82 17.19
N CYS A 540 10.23 -9.77 15.89
CA CYS A 540 10.06 -10.90 14.98
C CYS A 540 11.12 -11.97 15.18
N SER A 541 12.38 -11.59 15.42
CA SER A 541 13.45 -12.55 15.75
C SER A 541 13.11 -13.33 17.02
N GLU A 542 12.54 -12.68 18.04
CA GLU A 542 12.05 -13.35 19.27
C GLU A 542 10.94 -14.37 18.99
N MET A 543 10.18 -14.19 17.91
CA MET A 543 9.13 -15.10 17.44
C MET A 543 9.63 -16.15 16.44
N GLY A 544 10.94 -16.17 16.15
CA GLY A 544 11.56 -17.13 15.23
C GLY A 544 11.59 -16.70 13.76
N TYR A 545 11.34 -15.42 13.47
CA TYR A 545 11.43 -14.83 12.14
C TYR A 545 12.64 -13.88 12.09
N ASP A 546 13.82 -14.41 11.82
CA ASP A 546 15.07 -13.63 11.82
C ASP A 546 15.39 -13.09 10.43
N PHE A 547 15.13 -11.80 10.20
CA PHE A 547 15.41 -11.16 8.92
C PHE A 547 16.92 -11.12 8.58
N SER A 548 17.82 -11.35 9.53
CA SER A 548 19.26 -11.46 9.21
C SER A 548 19.59 -12.70 8.37
N ASP A 549 18.70 -13.69 8.33
CA ASP A 549 18.83 -14.91 7.51
C ASP A 549 19.00 -14.58 6.02
N PHE A 550 18.48 -13.43 5.56
CA PHE A 550 18.57 -13.02 4.16
C PHE A 550 19.94 -12.42 3.77
N PHE A 551 20.81 -12.08 4.73
CA PHE A 551 22.16 -11.58 4.47
C PHE A 551 23.25 -12.64 4.68
N ASP A 552 22.93 -13.77 5.31
CA ASP A 552 23.90 -14.84 5.56
C ASP A 552 24.14 -15.69 4.31
N THR A 553 25.13 -15.25 3.53
CA THR A 553 25.58 -15.87 2.25
C THR A 553 26.02 -17.34 2.33
N SER A 554 26.02 -17.97 3.51
CA SER A 554 26.37 -19.40 3.65
C SER A 554 25.34 -20.36 3.03
N THR A 555 24.12 -19.88 2.72
CA THR A 555 23.05 -20.65 2.06
C THR A 555 22.86 -20.34 0.56
N MET A 556 23.41 -19.23 0.05
CA MET A 556 23.28 -18.83 -1.36
C MET A 556 24.32 -19.52 -2.27
N LYS A 557 24.11 -20.80 -2.58
CA LYS A 557 24.85 -21.47 -3.66
C LYS A 557 24.25 -21.18 -5.04
N SER A 558 25.02 -20.43 -5.81
CA SER A 558 25.14 -20.40 -7.28
C SER A 558 23.89 -20.03 -8.11
N GLY A 559 23.73 -18.74 -8.37
CA GLY A 559 23.10 -18.22 -9.59
C GLY A 559 24.16 -17.83 -10.65
N PRO A 560 23.88 -17.94 -11.97
CA PRO A 560 24.88 -17.80 -13.01
C PRO A 560 25.25 -16.33 -13.24
N LYS A 561 26.54 -16.08 -13.46
CA LYS A 561 27.08 -14.78 -13.91
C LYS A 561 26.36 -14.33 -15.18
N GLY A 562 25.75 -13.15 -15.11
CA GLY A 562 25.11 -12.50 -16.26
C GLY A 562 26.09 -12.34 -17.42
N THR A 563 25.69 -12.84 -18.59
CA THR A 563 26.25 -12.43 -19.87
C THR A 563 25.31 -11.38 -20.46
N ALA A 564 25.86 -10.19 -20.70
CA ALA A 564 25.22 -9.12 -21.45
C ALA A 564 24.65 -9.64 -22.77
N ALA A 565 23.36 -9.41 -23.02
CA ALA A 565 22.72 -9.66 -24.29
C ALA A 565 22.73 -8.37 -25.11
N SER A 566 23.49 -8.39 -26.19
CA SER A 566 23.48 -7.44 -27.29
C SER A 566 22.23 -7.62 -28.16
N ASP A 567 21.70 -6.51 -28.64
CA ASP A 567 20.69 -6.42 -29.70
C ASP A 567 21.08 -7.26 -30.93
N GLU A 568 20.13 -8.06 -31.46
CA GLU A 568 19.92 -8.15 -32.91
C GLU A 568 18.54 -8.75 -33.23
N GLU A 569 17.82 -7.96 -34.02
CA GLU A 569 16.52 -8.18 -34.65
C GLU A 569 16.58 -9.29 -35.72
N LYS A 570 15.58 -10.19 -35.76
CA LYS A 570 15.08 -10.76 -37.04
C LYS A 570 13.75 -11.49 -36.89
N SER A 571 12.81 -11.01 -37.72
CA SER A 571 11.52 -11.59 -38.06
C SER A 571 11.61 -13.04 -38.56
N GLU A 572 10.59 -13.86 -38.25
CA GLU A 572 9.86 -14.57 -39.31
C GLU A 572 8.47 -15.04 -38.85
N SER A 573 7.51 -14.86 -39.75
CA SER A 573 6.10 -15.13 -39.56
C SER A 573 5.76 -16.61 -39.66
N THR A 574 4.75 -17.08 -38.93
CA THR A 574 3.82 -18.07 -39.48
C THR A 574 2.43 -17.89 -38.89
N ARG A 575 1.47 -17.73 -39.79
CA ARG A 575 0.03 -17.59 -39.57
C ARG A 575 -0.65 -18.92 -39.91
N VAL A 576 -1.81 -19.18 -39.27
CA VAL A 576 -3.01 -19.93 -39.74
C VAL A 576 -3.46 -20.95 -38.67
N GLU A 577 -4.43 -20.61 -37.80
CA GLU A 577 -5.92 -20.73 -37.89
C GLU A 577 -6.45 -21.95 -37.10
N GLY A 578 -7.43 -21.70 -36.20
CA GLY A 578 -8.23 -22.75 -35.56
C GLY A 578 -9.00 -22.28 -34.31
N PHE A 579 -10.28 -21.93 -34.50
CA PHE A 579 -11.30 -21.53 -33.52
C PHE A 579 -11.39 -22.32 -32.20
N GLY A 580 -11.81 -21.64 -31.12
CA GLY A 580 -12.52 -22.30 -30.00
C GLY A 580 -12.67 -21.49 -28.71
N LEU A 581 -13.73 -20.68 -28.61
CA LEU A 581 -14.46 -20.19 -27.41
C LEU A 581 -13.80 -20.33 -26.02
N PHE A 582 -13.62 -19.15 -25.41
CA PHE A 582 -13.35 -18.86 -24.00
C PHE A 582 -13.99 -19.83 -22.99
N LYS A 583 -13.17 -20.34 -22.07
CA LYS A 583 -13.58 -20.70 -20.72
C LYS A 583 -12.73 -19.89 -19.76
N GLN A 584 -13.39 -18.97 -19.07
CA GLN A 584 -12.85 -18.17 -18.00
C GLN A 584 -13.24 -18.88 -16.69
N GLY A 585 -12.24 -19.20 -15.89
CA GLY A 585 -12.39 -19.99 -14.68
C GLY A 585 -11.12 -20.79 -14.47
N ASP A 586 -10.14 -20.13 -13.85
CA ASP A 586 -9.11 -20.71 -12.98
C ASP A 586 -8.06 -19.62 -12.70
N ILE A 587 -8.43 -18.62 -11.87
CA ILE A 587 -7.40 -17.90 -11.10
C ILE A 587 -7.07 -18.84 -9.94
N HIS A 588 -6.11 -19.73 -10.16
CA HIS A 588 -5.49 -20.48 -9.09
C HIS A 588 -4.71 -19.50 -8.21
N LEU A 589 -5.25 -19.18 -7.02
CA LEU A 589 -4.44 -18.71 -5.90
C LEU A 589 -3.32 -19.74 -5.68
N GLN A 590 -2.08 -19.25 -5.60
CA GLN A 590 -0.89 -20.09 -5.60
C GLN A 590 -0.92 -21.21 -4.55
N PRO A 591 -0.29 -22.36 -4.82
CA PRO A 591 -0.09 -23.41 -3.82
C PRO A 591 0.85 -22.87 -2.72
N GLY A 592 0.27 -22.62 -1.54
CA GLY A 592 0.94 -21.92 -0.44
C GLY A 592 -0.02 -21.11 0.44
N PHE A 593 -1.26 -20.94 -0.03
CA PHE A 593 -2.37 -20.48 0.79
C PHE A 593 -2.67 -21.50 1.88
N ASP A 594 -2.29 -21.19 3.12
CA ASP A 594 -2.83 -21.84 4.29
C ASP A 594 -4.13 -21.09 4.62
N PRO A 595 -5.31 -21.63 4.27
CA PRO A 595 -6.54 -20.88 4.42
C PRO A 595 -6.81 -20.62 5.92
N PRO A 596 -7.57 -19.57 6.27
CA PRO A 596 -7.85 -19.23 7.66
C PRO A 596 -8.29 -20.44 8.48
N VAL A 597 -7.97 -20.48 9.78
CA VAL A 597 -8.20 -21.64 10.67
C VAL A 597 -9.64 -22.20 10.59
N ALA A 598 -10.63 -21.34 10.32
CA ALA A 598 -12.01 -21.73 10.03
C ALA A 598 -12.13 -22.66 8.80
N VAL A 599 -11.45 -22.35 7.70
CA VAL A 599 -11.43 -23.13 6.46
C VAL A 599 -10.71 -24.46 6.62
N LYS A 600 -9.63 -24.53 7.41
CA LYS A 600 -8.98 -25.81 7.75
C LYS A 600 -9.94 -26.78 8.44
N LYS A 601 -10.72 -26.27 9.40
CA LYS A 601 -11.72 -27.08 10.10
C LYS A 601 -12.79 -27.60 9.14
N ILE A 602 -13.24 -26.75 8.21
CA ILE A 602 -14.22 -27.11 7.17
C ILE A 602 -13.65 -28.16 6.20
N LEU A 603 -12.39 -28.04 5.79
CA LEU A 603 -11.74 -29.01 4.89
C LEU A 603 -11.54 -30.38 5.54
N VAL A 604 -11.17 -30.42 6.82
CA VAL A 604 -11.09 -31.67 7.61
C VAL A 604 -12.47 -32.31 7.75
N GLU A 605 -13.50 -31.53 8.09
CA GLU A 605 -14.88 -32.02 8.18
C GLU A 605 -15.46 -32.45 6.82
N ARG A 606 -14.99 -31.87 5.70
CA ARG A 606 -15.32 -32.29 4.34
C ARG A 606 -14.70 -33.62 3.98
N GLU A 607 -13.42 -33.85 4.32
CA GLU A 607 -12.79 -35.15 4.13
C GLU A 607 -13.48 -36.25 4.94
N GLU A 608 -13.86 -35.96 6.18
CA GLU A 608 -14.56 -36.92 7.03
C GLU A 608 -15.96 -37.25 6.49
N ARG A 609 -16.71 -36.26 5.99
CA ARG A 609 -18.01 -36.47 5.35
C ARG A 609 -17.91 -37.21 4.01
N ALA A 610 -16.89 -36.93 3.20
CA ALA A 610 -16.64 -37.66 1.96
C ALA A 610 -16.31 -39.14 2.23
N LYS A 611 -15.50 -39.41 3.25
CA LYS A 611 -15.20 -40.78 3.72
C LYS A 611 -16.46 -41.50 4.19
N GLN A 612 -17.36 -40.84 4.93
CA GLN A 612 -18.64 -41.41 5.38
C GLN A 612 -19.61 -41.70 4.22
N GLN A 613 -19.70 -40.81 3.23
CA GLN A 613 -20.55 -41.02 2.05
C GLN A 613 -20.03 -42.15 1.16
N GLN A 614 -18.70 -42.26 0.99
CA GLN A 614 -18.09 -43.36 0.25
C GLN A 614 -18.34 -44.70 0.94
N GLN A 615 -18.27 -44.73 2.28
CA GLN A 615 -18.57 -45.91 3.08
C GLN A 615 -20.06 -46.33 2.98
N GLN A 616 -20.99 -45.37 2.99
CA GLN A 616 -22.41 -45.65 2.74
C GLN A 616 -22.67 -46.17 1.32
N GLN A 617 -22.00 -45.64 0.31
CA GLN A 617 -22.14 -46.11 -1.07
C GLN A 617 -21.59 -47.53 -1.28
N GLU A 618 -20.54 -47.92 -0.55
CA GLU A 618 -20.01 -49.28 -0.56
C GLU A 618 -20.92 -50.27 0.16
N GLU A 619 -21.53 -49.88 1.28
CA GLU A 619 -22.52 -50.71 2.00
C GLU A 619 -23.80 -50.92 1.18
N THR A 620 -24.22 -49.92 0.39
CA THR A 620 -25.42 -50.02 -0.46
C THR A 620 -25.20 -50.90 -1.70
N LYS A 621 -23.95 -51.15 -2.10
CA LYS A 621 -23.60 -52.07 -3.23
C LYS A 621 -23.60 -53.55 -2.84
N HIS A 622 -23.72 -53.87 -1.55
CA HIS A 622 -23.71 -55.24 -1.03
C HIS A 622 -25.05 -55.70 -0.44
N VAL A 623 -26.15 -54.98 -0.71
CA VAL A 623 -27.52 -55.35 -0.34
C VAL A 623 -28.34 -55.78 -1.56
#